data_AF-A0A2P5L7Q6-F1
#
_entry.id   AF-A0A2P5L7Q6-F1
#
_cell.length_a   1.000
_cell.length_b   1.000
_cell.length_c   1.000
_cell.angle_alpha   90.00
_cell.angle_beta   90.00
_cell.angle_gamma   90.00
#
_symmetry.space_group_name_H-M   'P 1'
#
loop_
_entity.id
_entity.type
_entity.pdbx_description
1 polymer ?
#
loop_
_entity_poly.entity_id
_entity_poly.type
_entity_poly.pdbx_seq_one_letter_code
_entity_poly.pdbx_strand_id
1 'polypeptide(L)'
;MRLNKLIGLVTALVFTGLIILIAYNNLGGEKPTESQINESLNKSISWLVQNKTAINKENNAMLWWMMEQAWQETHNGDLKNLLEDYREKHYQNYFSSPWSYLIYGYKDRINATQVMAAGMPDYNVFFIYSYSCNADLAEEPIVRQQQELGFCFTKHPISPACITHQMMAFRFMQRTGCRKNPAEISDKIASLASLVKYQLFFDFRVVDVYLQRVLMLLDTGNQQRINPRWVERVLHNQNEDGGWSGFQPILKLGDNRYLGFTTKGISVTAPQSSFHATIQGVWLMALLKNKPL
;
A
#
# COMPACT_ATOMS: atom_id res chain seq x y z
N MET A 1 -23.27 -39.66 10.93
CA MET A 1 -21.90 -39.31 11.39
C MET A 1 -22.01 -38.49 12.67
N ARG A 2 -21.33 -38.83 13.77
CA ARG A 2 -21.41 -38.03 15.03
C ARG A 2 -20.90 -36.61 14.76
N LEU A 3 -21.57 -35.59 15.31
CA LEU A 3 -21.25 -34.15 15.12
C LEU A 3 -19.75 -33.85 15.28
N ASN A 4 -19.09 -34.46 16.27
CA ASN A 4 -17.64 -34.29 16.51
C ASN A 4 -16.76 -34.75 15.33
N LYS A 5 -17.18 -35.80 14.60
CA LYS A 5 -16.46 -36.24 13.40
C LYS A 5 -16.61 -35.25 12.24
N LEU A 6 -17.78 -34.61 12.12
CA LEU A 6 -18.00 -33.56 11.13
C LEU A 6 -17.15 -32.33 11.43
N ILE A 7 -17.16 -31.86 12.68
CA ILE A 7 -16.34 -30.73 13.13
C ILE A 7 -14.86 -31.02 12.87
N GLY A 8 -14.36 -32.19 13.29
CA GLY A 8 -12.98 -32.59 13.06
C GLY A 8 -12.60 -32.60 11.58
N LEU A 9 -13.47 -33.10 10.70
CA LEU A 9 -13.24 -33.11 9.26
C LEU A 9 -13.20 -31.68 8.67
N VAL A 10 -14.17 -30.83 9.02
CA VAL A 10 -14.22 -29.44 8.54
C VAL A 10 -12.98 -28.66 8.99
N THR A 11 -12.59 -28.80 10.26
CA THR A 11 -11.38 -28.18 10.79
C THR A 11 -10.14 -28.66 10.02
N ALA A 12 -9.98 -29.97 9.80
CA ALA A 12 -8.86 -30.51 9.04
C ALA A 12 -8.81 -30.00 7.59
N LEU A 13 -9.96 -29.84 6.93
CA LEU A 13 -10.05 -29.31 5.57
C LEU A 13 -9.66 -27.82 5.52
N VAL A 14 -10.13 -27.01 6.48
CA VAL A 14 -9.76 -25.59 6.56
C VAL A 14 -8.26 -25.42 6.81
N PHE A 15 -7.67 -26.18 7.74
CA PHE A 15 -6.24 -26.12 8.01
C PHE A 15 -5.40 -26.58 6.80
N THR A 16 -5.80 -27.66 6.15
CA THR A 16 -5.14 -28.14 4.93
C THR A 16 -5.20 -27.08 3.83
N GLY A 17 -6.37 -26.48 3.59
CA GLY A 17 -6.54 -25.40 2.63
C GLY A 17 -5.66 -24.19 2.94
N LEU A 18 -5.58 -23.78 4.22
CA LEU A 18 -4.72 -22.69 4.66
C LEU A 18 -3.24 -22.98 4.41
N ILE A 19 -2.77 -24.19 4.74
CA ILE A 19 -1.39 -24.63 4.49
C ILE A 19 -1.07 -24.59 3.00
N ILE A 20 -1.99 -25.08 2.15
CA ILE A 20 -1.81 -25.05 0.70
C ILE A 20 -1.72 -23.61 0.18
N LEU A 21 -2.58 -22.71 0.66
CA LEU A 21 -2.57 -21.31 0.23
C LEU A 21 -1.29 -20.58 0.65
N ILE A 22 -0.81 -20.81 1.88
CA ILE A 22 0.47 -20.28 2.38
C ILE A 22 1.62 -20.87 1.57
N ALA A 23 1.64 -22.19 1.34
CA ALA A 23 2.68 -22.83 0.54
C ALA A 23 2.71 -22.25 -0.88
N TYR A 24 1.56 -22.20 -1.56
CA TYR A 24 1.42 -21.65 -2.91
C TYR A 24 1.81 -20.16 -3.03
N ASN A 25 1.62 -19.38 -1.96
CA ASN A 25 2.08 -17.99 -1.89
C ASN A 25 3.60 -17.87 -1.78
N ASN A 26 4.29 -18.90 -1.32
CA ASN A 26 5.73 -18.87 -1.05
C ASN A 26 6.55 -19.87 -1.87
N LEU A 27 5.90 -20.70 -2.71
CA LEU A 27 6.60 -21.46 -3.75
C LEU A 27 7.46 -20.48 -4.56
N GLY A 28 8.67 -20.90 -4.93
CA GLY A 28 9.50 -20.12 -5.85
C GLY A 28 8.72 -19.81 -7.12
N GLY A 29 9.01 -18.65 -7.72
CA GLY A 29 8.41 -18.23 -8.98
C GLY A 29 9.48 -17.68 -9.90
N GLU A 30 9.18 -17.66 -11.20
CA GLU A 30 10.02 -16.95 -12.15
C GLU A 30 9.93 -15.44 -11.86
N LYS A 31 11.05 -14.75 -12.05
CA LYS A 31 11.05 -13.29 -11.99
C LYS A 31 10.20 -12.77 -13.15
N PRO A 32 9.26 -11.84 -12.91
CA PRO A 32 8.50 -11.23 -13.99
C PRO A 32 9.43 -10.62 -15.03
N THR A 33 9.12 -10.85 -16.29
CA THR A 33 9.83 -10.26 -17.41
C THR A 33 9.53 -8.76 -17.49
N GLU A 34 10.45 -8.02 -18.10
CA GLU A 34 10.24 -6.59 -18.38
C GLU A 34 8.96 -6.36 -19.21
N SER A 35 8.67 -7.25 -20.16
CA SER A 35 7.44 -7.19 -20.97
C SER A 35 6.18 -7.26 -20.10
N GLN A 36 6.11 -8.21 -19.16
CA GLN A 36 4.97 -8.35 -18.24
C GLN A 36 4.78 -7.10 -17.36
N ILE A 37 5.89 -6.54 -16.85
CA ILE A 37 5.86 -5.31 -16.04
C ILE A 37 5.36 -4.13 -16.88
N ASN A 38 5.92 -3.93 -18.08
CA ASN A 38 5.53 -2.83 -18.97
C ASN A 38 4.07 -2.96 -19.43
N GLU A 39 3.60 -4.16 -19.77
CA GLU A 39 2.21 -4.39 -20.15
C GLU A 39 1.26 -4.06 -19.02
N SER A 40 1.55 -4.55 -17.80
CA SER A 40 0.74 -4.27 -16.62
C SER A 40 0.72 -2.78 -16.27
N LEU A 41 1.88 -2.12 -16.33
CA LEU A 41 2.00 -0.67 -16.13
C LEU A 41 1.14 0.10 -17.14
N ASN A 42 1.25 -0.20 -18.44
CA ASN A 42 0.49 0.49 -19.48
C ASN A 42 -1.03 0.31 -19.34
N LYS A 43 -1.49 -0.91 -19.02
CA LYS A 43 -2.90 -1.19 -18.71
C LYS A 43 -3.39 -0.36 -17.53
N SER A 44 -2.60 -0.28 -16.47
CA SER A 44 -2.98 0.47 -15.27
C SER A 44 -3.00 1.99 -15.44
N ILE A 45 -2.07 2.55 -16.23
CA ILE A 45 -2.11 3.96 -16.62
C ILE A 45 -3.34 4.23 -17.49
N SER A 46 -3.64 3.34 -18.44
CA SER A 46 -4.85 3.46 -19.27
C SER A 46 -6.12 3.45 -18.42
N TRP A 47 -6.18 2.59 -17.39
CA TRP A 47 -7.28 2.56 -16.44
C TRP A 47 -7.45 3.90 -15.71
N LEU A 48 -6.36 4.51 -15.23
CA LEU A 48 -6.40 5.81 -14.56
C LEU A 48 -6.96 6.91 -15.49
N VAL A 49 -6.51 6.94 -16.74
CA VAL A 49 -6.99 7.92 -17.74
C VAL A 49 -8.47 7.74 -18.03
N GLN A 50 -8.92 6.50 -18.25
CA GLN A 50 -10.32 6.18 -18.51
C GLN A 50 -11.22 6.51 -17.32
N ASN A 51 -10.70 6.41 -16.09
CA ASN A 51 -11.43 6.67 -14.85
C ASN A 51 -11.16 8.08 -14.28
N LYS A 52 -10.56 9.00 -15.04
CA LYS A 52 -10.11 10.32 -14.56
C LYS A 52 -11.18 11.12 -13.81
N THR A 53 -12.45 11.02 -14.22
CA THR A 53 -13.56 11.73 -13.59
C THR A 53 -13.89 11.20 -12.20
N ALA A 54 -13.78 9.88 -12.01
CA ALA A 54 -14.01 9.25 -10.70
C ALA A 54 -12.82 9.51 -9.78
N ILE A 55 -11.58 9.29 -10.25
CA ILE A 55 -10.39 9.47 -9.41
C ILE A 55 -10.21 10.93 -8.97
N ASN A 56 -10.56 11.92 -9.80
CA ASN A 56 -10.48 13.34 -9.42
C ASN A 56 -11.38 13.70 -8.24
N LYS A 57 -12.37 12.88 -7.87
CA LYS A 57 -13.20 13.12 -6.68
C LYS A 57 -12.55 12.60 -5.40
N GLU A 58 -11.47 11.83 -5.51
CA GLU A 58 -10.78 11.23 -4.36
C GLU A 58 -9.90 12.26 -3.65
N ASN A 59 -10.33 12.66 -2.47
CA ASN A 59 -9.63 13.62 -1.62
C ASN A 59 -8.61 12.93 -0.69
N ASN A 60 -7.73 12.12 -1.26
CA ASN A 60 -6.67 11.43 -0.51
C ASN A 60 -5.29 11.84 -1.03
N ALA A 61 -4.65 12.79 -0.33
CA ALA A 61 -3.35 13.34 -0.71
C ALA A 61 -2.26 12.28 -0.85
N MET A 62 -2.35 11.18 -0.10
CA MET A 62 -1.38 10.08 -0.17
C MET A 62 -1.42 9.37 -1.53
N LEU A 63 -2.63 9.15 -2.08
CA LEU A 63 -2.78 8.49 -3.38
C LEU A 63 -2.25 9.36 -4.52
N TRP A 64 -2.49 10.66 -4.46
CA TRP A 64 -1.94 11.62 -5.43
C TRP A 64 -0.43 11.77 -5.30
N TRP A 65 0.10 11.73 -4.08
CA TRP A 65 1.54 11.64 -3.87
C TRP A 65 2.13 10.35 -4.48
N MET A 66 1.47 9.19 -4.32
CA MET A 66 1.91 7.94 -4.98
C MET A 66 1.89 8.06 -6.51
N MET A 67 0.92 8.79 -7.08
CA MET A 67 0.89 9.08 -8.51
C MET A 67 2.08 9.95 -8.95
N GLU A 68 2.44 10.96 -8.15
CA GLU A 68 3.64 11.75 -8.38
C GLU A 68 4.91 10.90 -8.31
N GLN A 69 4.99 9.94 -7.37
CA GLN A 69 6.11 9.00 -7.32
C GLN A 69 6.20 8.12 -8.56
N ALA A 70 5.07 7.58 -9.03
CA ALA A 70 5.04 6.81 -10.27
C ALA A 70 5.42 7.64 -11.50
N TRP A 71 5.00 8.91 -11.55
CA TRP A 71 5.41 9.84 -12.61
C TRP A 71 6.91 10.12 -12.55
N GLN A 72 7.49 10.33 -11.37
CA GLN A 72 8.94 10.55 -11.21
C GLN A 72 9.77 9.35 -11.71
N GLU A 73 9.28 8.13 -11.52
CA GLU A 73 9.96 6.91 -11.98
C GLU A 73 9.78 6.65 -13.50
N THR A 74 8.69 7.11 -14.11
CA THR A 74 8.34 6.75 -15.51
C THR A 74 8.45 7.90 -16.51
N HIS A 75 8.37 9.14 -16.03
CA HIS A 75 8.16 10.35 -16.83
C HIS A 75 6.97 10.24 -17.82
N ASN A 76 5.96 9.43 -17.50
CA ASN A 76 4.80 9.23 -18.36
C ASN A 76 3.93 10.51 -18.44
N GLY A 77 3.58 10.92 -19.67
CA GLY A 77 2.81 12.15 -19.92
C GLY A 77 1.37 12.10 -19.39
N ASP A 78 0.71 10.94 -19.43
CA ASP A 78 -0.66 10.80 -18.93
C ASP A 78 -0.73 10.97 -17.41
N LEU A 79 0.22 10.39 -16.68
CA LEU A 79 0.33 10.60 -15.22
C LEU A 79 0.58 12.06 -14.88
N LYS A 80 1.45 12.74 -15.65
CA LYS A 80 1.70 14.17 -15.48
C LYS A 80 0.41 14.98 -15.68
N ASN A 81 -0.32 14.73 -16.76
CA ASN A 81 -1.57 15.44 -17.06
C ASN A 81 -2.62 15.22 -15.98
N LEU A 82 -2.77 13.99 -15.46
CA LEU A 82 -3.69 13.70 -14.34
C LEU A 82 -3.32 14.47 -13.07
N LEU A 83 -2.02 14.56 -12.74
CA LEU A 83 -1.53 15.33 -11.60
C LEU A 83 -1.79 16.84 -11.76
N GLU A 84 -1.57 17.38 -12.95
CA GLU A 84 -1.83 18.79 -13.26
C GLU A 84 -3.33 19.11 -13.17
N ASP A 85 -4.20 18.30 -13.79
CA ASP A 85 -5.66 18.39 -13.70
C ASP A 85 -6.15 18.38 -12.24
N TYR A 86 -5.58 17.49 -11.42
CA TYR A 86 -5.95 17.39 -10.01
C TYR A 86 -5.50 18.62 -9.22
N ARG A 87 -4.25 19.04 -9.41
CA ARG A 87 -3.69 20.22 -8.74
C ARG A 87 -4.50 21.46 -9.09
N GLU A 88 -4.86 21.69 -10.35
CA GLU A 88 -5.68 22.84 -10.76
C GLU A 88 -7.02 22.90 -10.01
N LYS A 89 -7.71 21.76 -9.89
CA LYS A 89 -9.05 21.70 -9.27
C LYS A 89 -9.03 21.74 -7.74
N HIS A 90 -8.05 21.10 -7.12
CA HIS A 90 -8.02 20.89 -5.67
C HIS A 90 -7.03 21.80 -4.95
N TYR A 91 -6.35 22.70 -5.68
CA TYR A 91 -5.30 23.57 -5.16
C TYR A 91 -5.68 24.24 -3.84
N GLN A 92 -6.81 24.95 -3.84
CA GLN A 92 -7.23 25.76 -2.70
C GLN A 92 -7.54 24.92 -1.46
N ASN A 93 -7.94 23.66 -1.64
CA ASN A 93 -8.29 22.75 -0.54
C ASN A 93 -7.07 22.30 0.27
N TYR A 94 -5.87 22.30 -0.35
CA TYR A 94 -4.65 21.84 0.32
C TYR A 94 -3.82 22.95 0.93
N PHE A 95 -4.12 24.23 0.65
CA PHE A 95 -3.26 25.34 1.06
C PHE A 95 -3.08 25.45 2.58
N SER A 96 -4.15 25.22 3.34
CA SER A 96 -4.18 25.18 4.81
C SER A 96 -4.32 23.75 5.38
N SER A 97 -4.18 22.75 4.51
CA SER A 97 -4.29 21.34 4.90
C SER A 97 -2.99 20.86 5.53
N PRO A 98 -3.05 19.98 6.54
CA PRO A 98 -1.88 19.24 7.01
C PRO A 98 -1.13 18.50 5.90
N TRP A 99 -1.82 18.12 4.83
CA TRP A 99 -1.27 17.43 3.66
C TRP A 99 -0.59 18.34 2.64
N SER A 100 -0.51 19.65 2.91
CA SER A 100 0.08 20.65 2.02
C SER A 100 1.48 20.28 1.55
N TYR A 101 2.32 19.68 2.40
CA TYR A 101 3.66 19.25 2.00
C TYR A 101 3.66 18.16 0.92
N LEU A 102 2.75 17.18 0.97
CA LEU A 102 2.71 16.12 -0.04
C LEU A 102 2.26 16.62 -1.42
N ILE A 103 1.54 17.75 -1.46
CA ILE A 103 1.04 18.34 -2.70
C ILE A 103 1.95 19.49 -3.19
N TYR A 104 2.56 20.25 -2.28
CA TYR A 104 3.32 21.48 -2.58
C TYR A 104 4.79 21.48 -2.15
N GLY A 105 5.20 20.56 -1.30
CA GLY A 105 6.53 20.59 -0.68
C GLY A 105 6.72 21.67 0.39
N TYR A 106 5.68 22.41 0.79
CA TYR A 106 5.77 23.47 1.80
C TYR A 106 5.65 22.91 3.23
N LYS A 107 6.74 22.94 3.99
CA LYS A 107 6.80 22.43 5.39
C LYS A 107 6.26 23.44 6.41
N ASP A 108 6.48 24.73 6.19
CA ASP A 108 6.29 25.81 7.17
C ASP A 108 4.83 26.10 7.56
N ARG A 109 3.88 25.32 7.02
CA ARG A 109 2.44 25.55 7.15
C ARG A 109 1.73 24.53 8.02
N ILE A 110 2.47 23.57 8.58
CA ILE A 110 1.89 22.49 9.37
C ILE A 110 1.81 22.93 10.83
N ASN A 111 0.58 23.04 11.33
CA ASN A 111 0.28 23.39 12.71
C ASN A 111 -0.10 22.12 13.49
N ALA A 112 0.68 21.77 14.52
CA ALA A 112 0.45 20.56 15.32
C ALA A 112 -0.94 20.54 15.98
N THR A 113 -1.36 21.67 16.57
CA THR A 113 -2.69 21.80 17.19
C THR A 113 -3.81 21.51 16.20
N GLN A 114 -3.71 22.03 14.96
CA GLN A 114 -4.71 21.76 13.91
C GLN A 114 -4.72 20.28 13.50
N VAL A 115 -3.54 19.66 13.38
CA VAL A 115 -3.42 18.23 13.05
C VAL A 115 -4.10 17.37 14.12
N MET A 116 -3.86 17.67 15.39
CA MET A 116 -4.45 16.92 16.51
C MET A 116 -5.96 17.18 16.63
N ALA A 117 -6.40 18.43 16.46
CA ALA A 117 -7.81 18.80 16.49
C ALA A 117 -8.64 18.17 15.35
N ALA A 118 -8.01 17.79 14.24
CA ALA A 118 -8.67 17.15 13.12
C ALA A 118 -9.11 15.69 13.39
N GLY A 119 -8.71 15.10 14.53
CA GLY A 119 -9.15 13.75 14.93
C GLY A 119 -8.73 12.66 13.93
N MET A 120 -7.57 12.83 13.29
CA MET A 120 -7.09 11.90 12.28
C MET A 120 -6.64 10.57 12.92
N PRO A 121 -6.67 9.45 12.18
CA PRO A 121 -6.03 8.22 12.62
C PRO A 121 -4.55 8.45 12.97
N ASP A 122 -4.06 7.73 13.99
CA ASP A 122 -2.69 7.85 14.50
C ASP A 122 -1.62 7.82 13.39
N TYR A 123 -1.77 6.90 12.43
CA TYR A 123 -0.81 6.76 11.32
C TYR A 123 -0.76 8.00 10.40
N ASN A 124 -1.86 8.73 10.25
CA ASN A 124 -1.87 10.00 9.50
C ASN A 124 -1.07 11.07 10.24
N VAL A 125 -1.23 11.18 11.56
CA VAL A 125 -0.43 12.10 12.39
C VAL A 125 1.05 11.78 12.24
N PHE A 126 1.41 10.49 12.25
CA PHE A 126 2.80 10.08 12.08
C PHE A 126 3.34 10.32 10.66
N PHE A 127 2.53 10.15 9.62
CA PHE A 127 2.89 10.61 8.27
C PHE A 127 3.17 12.10 8.24
N ILE A 128 2.26 12.92 8.78
CA ILE A 128 2.40 14.37 8.81
C ILE A 128 3.69 14.78 9.51
N TYR A 129 3.98 14.22 10.69
CA TYR A 129 5.27 14.43 11.36
C TYR A 129 6.44 14.02 10.45
N SER A 130 6.38 12.83 9.86
CA SER A 130 7.51 12.24 9.14
C SER A 130 7.95 13.01 7.91
N TYR A 131 7.02 13.65 7.20
CA TYR A 131 7.37 14.48 6.04
C TYR A 131 7.58 15.96 6.38
N SER A 132 7.04 16.45 7.50
CA SER A 132 7.16 17.86 7.90
C SER A 132 8.35 18.15 8.79
N CYS A 133 8.73 17.19 9.63
CA CYS A 133 9.72 17.38 10.70
C CYS A 133 9.31 18.46 11.71
N ASN A 134 8.01 18.68 11.84
CA ASN A 134 7.46 19.64 12.78
C ASN A 134 7.84 19.23 14.22
N ALA A 135 8.47 20.15 14.95
CA ALA A 135 9.01 19.90 16.30
C ALA A 135 7.89 19.69 17.33
N ASP A 136 6.78 20.41 17.22
CA ASP A 136 5.65 20.28 18.14
C ASP A 136 5.00 18.89 18.00
N LEU A 137 4.79 18.43 16.76
CA LEU A 137 4.33 17.07 16.50
C LEU A 137 5.31 16.00 17.02
N ALA A 138 6.61 16.28 17.07
CA ALA A 138 7.59 15.34 17.61
C ALA A 138 7.36 15.04 19.10
N GLU A 139 6.81 16.00 19.85
CA GLU A 139 6.52 15.89 21.28
C GLU A 139 5.20 15.17 21.56
N GLU A 140 4.32 15.06 20.57
CA GLU A 140 3.03 14.40 20.72
C GLU A 140 3.23 12.92 21.13
N PRO A 141 2.54 12.44 22.19
CA PRO A 141 2.72 11.07 22.69
C PRO A 141 2.50 10.01 21.61
N ILE A 142 1.56 10.24 20.70
CA ILE A 142 1.24 9.28 19.64
C ILE A 142 2.35 9.19 18.58
N VAL A 143 3.03 10.30 18.29
CA VAL A 143 4.18 10.32 17.38
C VAL A 143 5.37 9.60 18.00
N ARG A 144 5.64 9.84 19.29
CA ARG A 144 6.70 9.10 20.01
C ARG A 144 6.43 7.60 20.07
N GLN A 145 5.19 7.20 20.37
CA GLN A 145 4.81 5.79 20.41
C GLN A 145 4.98 5.11 19.03
N GLN A 146 4.62 5.79 17.94
CA GLN A 146 4.79 5.24 16.59
C GLN A 146 6.24 5.15 16.12
N GLN A 147 7.19 5.74 16.84
CA GLN A 147 8.61 5.54 16.55
C GLN A 147 9.14 4.20 17.09
N GLU A 148 8.39 3.55 17.97
CA GLU A 148 8.73 2.26 18.56
C GLU A 148 8.31 1.10 17.66
N LEU A 149 9.21 0.14 17.42
CA LEU A 149 8.94 -1.04 16.59
C LEU A 149 7.77 -1.90 17.13
N GLY A 150 7.52 -1.82 18.44
CA GLY A 150 6.43 -2.53 19.12
C GLY A 150 5.04 -1.88 19.00
N PHE A 151 4.93 -0.70 18.39
CA PHE A 151 3.68 0.08 18.34
C PHE A 151 2.51 -0.73 17.79
N CYS A 152 2.68 -1.33 16.60
CA CYS A 152 1.60 -2.05 15.94
C CYS A 152 1.14 -3.28 16.72
N PHE A 153 2.05 -4.00 17.38
CA PHE A 153 1.68 -5.16 18.20
C PHE A 153 0.92 -4.75 19.47
N THR A 154 1.23 -3.58 20.03
CA THR A 154 0.65 -3.10 21.28
C THR A 154 -0.67 -2.39 21.08
N LYS A 155 -0.78 -1.56 20.04
CA LYS A 155 -1.93 -0.66 19.81
C LYS A 155 -2.87 -1.15 18.71
N HIS A 156 -2.36 -1.92 17.74
CA HIS A 156 -3.14 -2.37 16.59
C HIS A 156 -2.86 -3.83 16.22
N PRO A 157 -2.98 -4.80 17.15
CA PRO A 157 -2.51 -6.18 16.96
C PRO A 157 -3.17 -6.92 15.79
N ILE A 158 -4.35 -6.47 15.36
CA ILE A 158 -5.13 -7.06 14.26
C ILE A 158 -5.14 -6.19 12.99
N SER A 159 -4.47 -5.04 12.99
CA SER A 159 -4.44 -4.17 11.82
C SER A 159 -3.51 -4.74 10.75
N PRO A 160 -4.04 -5.07 9.55
CA PRO A 160 -3.21 -5.66 8.51
C PRO A 160 -2.19 -4.65 7.94
N ALA A 161 -2.47 -3.35 8.02
CA ALA A 161 -1.68 -2.30 7.38
C ALA A 161 -0.75 -1.53 8.32
N CYS A 162 -0.87 -1.69 9.65
CA CYS A 162 -0.15 -0.85 10.62
C CYS A 162 1.37 -0.85 10.38
N ILE A 163 2.00 -2.03 10.26
CA ILE A 163 3.45 -2.15 10.08
C ILE A 163 3.88 -1.48 8.77
N THR A 164 3.12 -1.68 7.70
CA THR A 164 3.38 -1.06 6.40
C THR A 164 3.25 0.47 6.45
N HIS A 165 2.24 0.99 7.16
CA HIS A 165 2.09 2.43 7.39
C HIS A 165 3.25 2.97 8.22
N GLN A 166 3.62 2.30 9.31
CA GLN A 166 4.77 2.70 10.12
C GLN A 166 6.06 2.75 9.27
N MET A 167 6.27 1.76 8.40
CA MET A 167 7.41 1.72 7.47
C MET A 167 7.39 2.86 6.45
N MET A 168 6.22 3.20 5.91
CA MET A 168 6.03 4.34 5.01
C MET A 168 6.35 5.67 5.69
N ALA A 169 5.98 5.82 6.97
CA ALA A 169 6.31 7.01 7.75
C ALA A 169 7.82 7.17 7.91
N PHE A 170 8.54 6.11 8.29
CA PHE A 170 10.01 6.16 8.34
C PHE A 170 10.64 6.43 6.98
N ARG A 171 10.05 5.91 5.90
CA ARG A 171 10.49 6.22 4.53
C ARG A 171 10.30 7.70 4.19
N PHE A 172 9.23 8.35 4.65
CA PHE A 172 9.13 9.81 4.57
C PHE A 172 10.25 10.50 5.34
N MET A 173 10.54 10.09 6.57
CA MET A 173 11.65 10.69 7.35
C MET A 173 12.99 10.56 6.65
N GLN A 174 13.23 9.41 6.01
CA GLN A 174 14.46 9.15 5.24
C GLN A 174 14.57 10.12 4.05
N ARG A 175 13.47 10.36 3.34
CA ARG A 175 13.41 11.28 2.18
C ARG A 175 13.55 12.74 2.59
N THR A 176 13.00 13.13 3.74
CA THR A 176 12.94 14.53 4.18
C THR A 176 14.11 14.95 5.08
N GLY A 177 14.98 14.02 5.48
CA GLY A 177 16.12 14.30 6.36
C GLY A 177 15.70 14.63 7.79
N CYS A 178 14.60 14.06 8.26
CA CYS A 178 13.91 14.48 9.48
C CYS A 178 14.67 14.27 10.79
N ARG A 179 15.76 13.49 10.76
CA ARG A 179 16.57 13.15 11.93
C ARG A 179 18.04 13.37 11.68
N LYS A 180 18.73 13.69 12.77
CA LYS A 180 20.19 13.81 12.81
C LYS A 180 20.91 12.49 12.57
N ASN A 181 20.25 11.34 12.79
CA ASN A 181 20.82 10.02 12.57
C ASN A 181 20.06 9.23 11.48
N PRO A 182 20.48 9.31 10.21
CA PRO A 182 19.90 8.52 9.12
C PRO A 182 20.05 6.99 9.28
N ALA A 183 21.06 6.53 10.03
CA ALA A 183 21.27 5.10 10.26
C ALA A 183 20.15 4.52 11.12
N GLU A 184 19.72 5.23 12.17
CA GLU A 184 18.58 4.82 13.02
C GLU A 184 17.31 4.59 12.20
N ILE A 185 16.99 5.51 11.27
CA ILE A 185 15.83 5.38 10.39
C ILE A 185 15.97 4.16 9.47
N SER A 186 17.18 3.93 8.95
CA SER A 186 17.46 2.79 8.06
C SER A 186 17.34 1.46 8.80
N ASP A 187 17.79 1.38 10.05
CA ASP A 187 17.66 0.20 10.91
C ASP A 187 16.19 -0.09 11.26
N LYS A 188 15.40 0.95 11.53
CA LYS A 188 13.95 0.81 11.76
C LYS A 188 13.24 0.31 10.50
N ILE A 189 13.57 0.86 9.33
CA ILE A 189 13.04 0.40 8.04
C ILE A 189 13.41 -1.08 7.81
N ALA A 190 14.67 -1.48 8.04
CA ALA A 190 15.10 -2.87 7.85
C ALA A 190 14.39 -3.85 8.81
N SER A 191 14.14 -3.41 10.04
CA SER A 191 13.39 -4.18 11.05
C SER A 191 11.92 -4.35 10.62
N LEU A 192 11.26 -3.26 10.23
CA LEU A 192 9.88 -3.29 9.73
C LEU A 192 9.77 -4.09 8.42
N ALA A 193 10.75 -4.02 7.53
CA ALA A 193 10.79 -4.82 6.31
C ALA A 193 10.83 -6.33 6.61
N SER A 194 11.49 -6.74 7.70
CA SER A 194 11.47 -8.14 8.16
C SER A 194 10.08 -8.55 8.64
N LEU A 195 9.37 -7.66 9.33
CA LEU A 195 7.98 -7.90 9.78
C LEU A 195 6.99 -7.90 8.60
N VAL A 196 7.15 -6.99 7.64
CA VAL A 196 6.36 -6.96 6.40
C VAL A 196 6.57 -8.23 5.60
N LYS A 197 7.81 -8.73 5.48
CA LYS A 197 8.11 -10.02 4.87
C LYS A 197 7.35 -11.15 5.56
N TYR A 198 7.33 -11.16 6.89
CA TYR A 198 6.58 -12.15 7.67
C TYR A 198 5.07 -12.04 7.39
N GLN A 199 4.51 -10.83 7.34
CA GLN A 199 3.11 -10.63 6.96
C GLN A 199 2.81 -11.15 5.55
N LEU A 200 3.66 -10.86 4.56
CA LEU A 200 3.51 -11.38 3.19
C LEU A 200 3.63 -12.90 3.11
N PHE A 201 4.43 -13.52 3.99
CA PHE A 201 4.55 -14.96 4.04
C PHE A 201 3.23 -15.64 4.43
N PHE A 202 2.55 -15.14 5.48
CA PHE A 202 1.31 -15.74 5.99
C PHE A 202 0.04 -15.21 5.33
N ASP A 203 0.02 -13.95 4.90
CA ASP A 203 -1.13 -13.32 4.26
C ASP A 203 -1.08 -13.50 2.75
N PHE A 204 -1.59 -14.64 2.28
CA PHE A 204 -1.65 -15.00 0.87
C PHE A 204 -2.72 -14.21 0.09
N ARG A 205 -3.52 -13.36 0.74
CA ARG A 205 -4.63 -12.65 0.08
C ARG A 205 -4.09 -11.47 -0.71
N VAL A 206 -4.23 -11.51 -2.03
CA VAL A 206 -3.74 -10.44 -2.93
C VAL A 206 -4.81 -9.37 -3.03
N VAL A 207 -4.97 -8.64 -1.94
CA VAL A 207 -5.83 -7.44 -1.81
C VAL A 207 -4.94 -6.22 -1.61
N ASP A 208 -5.54 -5.04 -1.52
CA ASP A 208 -4.86 -3.74 -1.31
C ASP A 208 -3.58 -3.79 -0.44
N VAL A 209 -3.68 -4.27 0.81
CA VAL A 209 -2.51 -4.31 1.72
C VAL A 209 -1.35 -5.20 1.23
N TYR A 210 -1.62 -6.20 0.39
CA TYR A 210 -0.58 -7.04 -0.21
C TYR A 210 0.28 -6.24 -1.18
N LEU A 211 -0.36 -5.45 -2.06
CA LEU A 211 0.32 -4.56 -3.00
C LEU A 211 1.17 -3.54 -2.23
N GLN A 212 0.57 -2.91 -1.21
CA GLN A 212 1.25 -1.93 -0.37
C GLN A 212 2.52 -2.51 0.29
N ARG A 213 2.48 -3.76 0.77
CA ARG A 213 3.63 -4.43 1.40
C ARG A 213 4.76 -4.68 0.40
N VAL A 214 4.44 -5.22 -0.78
CA VAL A 214 5.43 -5.47 -1.84
C VAL A 214 6.04 -4.14 -2.31
N LEU A 215 5.20 -3.13 -2.54
CA LEU A 215 5.60 -1.77 -2.86
C LEU A 215 6.57 -1.19 -1.82
N MET A 216 6.24 -1.26 -0.53
CA MET A 216 7.09 -0.69 0.51
C MET A 216 8.42 -1.43 0.66
N LEU A 217 8.47 -2.76 0.46
CA LEU A 217 9.74 -3.48 0.40
C LEU A 217 10.62 -2.97 -0.74
N LEU A 218 10.03 -2.69 -1.91
CA LEU A 218 10.78 -2.22 -3.07
C LEU A 218 11.24 -0.76 -2.91
N ASP A 219 10.34 0.17 -2.56
CA ASP A 219 10.66 1.61 -2.42
C ASP A 219 11.72 1.89 -1.35
N THR A 220 11.77 1.06 -0.31
CA THR A 220 12.75 1.19 0.78
C THR A 220 14.08 0.48 0.51
N GLY A 221 14.28 -0.08 -0.70
CA GLY A 221 15.51 -0.78 -1.06
C GLY A 221 15.66 -2.16 -0.41
N ASN A 222 14.57 -2.77 0.03
CA ASN A 222 14.53 -4.11 0.60
C ASN A 222 14.09 -5.18 -0.43
N GLN A 223 14.39 -4.94 -1.71
CA GLN A 223 13.99 -5.79 -2.85
C GLN A 223 14.45 -7.25 -2.73
N GLN A 224 15.61 -7.50 -2.12
CA GLN A 224 16.13 -8.84 -1.84
C GLN A 224 15.25 -9.67 -0.88
N ARG A 225 14.31 -9.04 -0.18
CA ARG A 225 13.33 -9.71 0.70
C ARG A 225 12.07 -10.13 -0.03
N ILE A 226 11.87 -9.67 -1.27
CA ILE A 226 10.69 -9.94 -2.08
C ILE A 226 10.84 -11.32 -2.73
N ASN A 227 9.90 -12.22 -2.46
CA ASN A 227 9.77 -13.44 -3.24
C ASN A 227 9.19 -13.08 -4.62
N PRO A 228 9.82 -13.46 -5.76
CA PRO A 228 9.29 -13.19 -7.10
C PRO A 228 7.83 -13.62 -7.28
N ARG A 229 7.42 -14.70 -6.59
CA ARG A 229 6.03 -15.18 -6.55
C ARG A 229 5.04 -14.12 -6.10
N TRP A 230 5.43 -13.23 -5.18
CA TRP A 230 4.55 -12.18 -4.69
C TRP A 230 4.25 -11.15 -5.78
N VAL A 231 5.25 -10.79 -6.60
CA VAL A 231 5.04 -9.87 -7.74
C VAL A 231 4.23 -10.55 -8.84
N GLU A 232 4.54 -11.81 -9.16
CA GLU A 232 3.76 -12.61 -10.11
C GLU A 232 2.27 -12.66 -9.71
N ARG A 233 1.98 -12.86 -8.42
CA ARG A 233 0.61 -12.84 -7.91
C ARG A 233 -0.04 -11.48 -8.02
N VAL A 234 0.69 -10.38 -7.79
CA VAL A 234 0.15 -9.03 -8.03
C VAL A 234 -0.24 -8.86 -9.49
N LEU A 235 0.64 -9.24 -10.43
CA LEU A 235 0.38 -9.18 -11.87
C LEU A 235 -0.85 -10.00 -12.27
N HIS A 236 -0.95 -11.25 -11.78
CA HIS A 236 -2.09 -12.13 -12.05
C HIS A 236 -3.41 -11.67 -11.41
N ASN A 237 -3.38 -10.77 -10.43
CA ASN A 237 -4.58 -10.20 -9.81
C ASN A 237 -4.91 -8.79 -10.33
N GLN A 238 -4.26 -8.34 -11.41
CA GLN A 238 -4.73 -7.18 -12.17
C GLN A 238 -6.03 -7.57 -12.88
N ASN A 239 -7.06 -6.74 -12.73
CA ASN A 239 -8.35 -6.95 -13.40
C ASN A 239 -8.20 -6.75 -14.92
N GLU A 240 -9.17 -7.27 -15.68
CA GLU A 240 -9.22 -7.13 -17.14
C GLU A 240 -9.25 -5.67 -17.61
N ASP A 241 -9.79 -4.76 -16.78
CA ASP A 241 -9.81 -3.31 -17.04
C ASP A 241 -8.44 -2.62 -16.83
N GLY A 242 -7.45 -3.35 -16.32
CA GLY A 242 -6.11 -2.84 -16.03
C GLY A 242 -5.92 -2.29 -14.62
N GLY A 243 -6.96 -2.19 -13.80
CA GLY A 243 -6.84 -1.77 -12.41
C GLY A 243 -6.62 -2.92 -11.43
N TRP A 244 -6.45 -2.58 -10.15
CA TRP A 244 -6.48 -3.54 -9.04
C TRP A 244 -7.61 -3.20 -8.08
N SER A 245 -8.06 -4.20 -7.33
CA SER A 245 -9.16 -4.05 -6.38
C SER A 245 -8.76 -4.45 -4.96
N GLY A 246 -9.60 -4.08 -3.99
CA GLY A 246 -9.52 -4.58 -2.62
C GLY A 246 -10.05 -6.01 -2.45
N PHE A 247 -10.23 -6.75 -3.55
CA PHE A 247 -10.89 -8.04 -3.58
C PHE A 247 -10.13 -9.04 -4.46
N GLN A 248 -9.82 -10.22 -3.92
CA GLN A 248 -9.20 -11.30 -4.66
C GLN A 248 -10.27 -12.35 -5.04
N PRO A 249 -10.72 -12.44 -6.30
CA PRO A 249 -11.66 -13.49 -6.71
C PRO A 249 -11.03 -14.88 -6.59
N ILE A 250 -11.80 -15.85 -6.10
CA ILE A 250 -11.40 -17.26 -5.97
C ILE A 250 -12.29 -18.13 -6.87
N LEU A 251 -13.61 -17.95 -6.77
CA LEU A 251 -14.59 -18.78 -7.46
C LEU A 251 -15.71 -17.92 -8.04
N LYS A 252 -16.00 -18.06 -9.33
CA LYS A 252 -17.14 -17.42 -9.99
C LYS A 252 -18.44 -18.14 -9.60
N LEU A 253 -19.45 -17.39 -9.16
CA LEU A 253 -20.75 -17.89 -8.69
C LEU A 253 -21.92 -17.53 -9.63
N GLY A 254 -21.66 -16.82 -10.72
CA GLY A 254 -22.64 -16.40 -11.72
C GLY A 254 -22.17 -15.17 -12.50
N ASP A 255 -23.11 -14.46 -13.11
CA ASP A 255 -22.80 -13.23 -13.85
C ASP A 255 -22.30 -12.16 -12.90
N ASN A 256 -21.04 -11.79 -13.08
CA ASN A 256 -20.34 -10.75 -12.33
C ASN A 256 -20.29 -10.94 -10.79
N ARG A 257 -20.48 -12.16 -10.26
CA ARG A 257 -20.36 -12.45 -8.82
C ARG A 257 -19.29 -13.49 -8.55
N TYR A 258 -18.44 -13.21 -7.58
CA TYR A 258 -17.33 -14.05 -7.20
C TYR A 258 -17.29 -14.22 -5.69
N LEU A 259 -17.05 -15.44 -5.22
CA LEU A 259 -16.55 -15.68 -3.88
C LEU A 259 -15.06 -15.34 -3.87
N GLY A 260 -14.61 -14.57 -2.89
CA GLY A 260 -13.22 -14.15 -2.82
C GLY A 260 -12.81 -13.53 -1.49
N PHE A 261 -11.55 -13.15 -1.40
CA PHE A 261 -11.00 -12.50 -0.21
C PHE A 261 -11.15 -10.98 -0.27
N THR A 262 -11.43 -10.38 0.87
CA THR A 262 -11.28 -8.96 1.15
C THR A 262 -10.24 -8.76 2.25
N THR A 263 -9.92 -7.51 2.56
CA THR A 263 -9.09 -7.18 3.74
C THR A 263 -9.68 -7.74 5.04
N LYS A 264 -11.01 -7.84 5.15
CA LYS A 264 -11.74 -8.28 6.35
C LYS A 264 -12.06 -9.78 6.40
N GLY A 265 -11.86 -10.53 5.32
CA GLY A 265 -12.20 -11.96 5.28
C GLY A 265 -12.66 -12.43 3.92
N ILE A 266 -13.80 -13.10 3.85
CA ILE A 266 -14.39 -13.64 2.62
C ILE A 266 -15.66 -12.85 2.29
N SER A 267 -15.91 -12.54 1.02
CA SER A 267 -17.12 -11.87 0.55
C SER A 267 -17.56 -12.44 -0.80
N VAL A 268 -18.81 -12.14 -1.17
CA VAL A 268 -19.35 -12.38 -2.52
C VAL A 268 -19.62 -11.04 -3.20
N THR A 269 -18.81 -10.68 -4.19
CA THR A 269 -18.93 -9.39 -4.90
C THR A 269 -18.31 -9.49 -6.31
N ALA A 270 -18.49 -8.45 -7.12
CA ALA A 270 -17.70 -8.25 -8.33
C ALA A 270 -16.31 -7.68 -7.97
N PRO A 271 -15.21 -8.12 -8.60
CA PRO A 271 -13.96 -7.40 -8.60
C PRO A 271 -14.18 -6.02 -9.21
N GLN A 272 -13.92 -4.97 -8.44
CA GLN A 272 -14.03 -3.60 -8.90
C GLN A 272 -12.72 -2.87 -8.61
N SER A 273 -12.05 -2.45 -9.68
CA SER A 273 -10.82 -1.68 -9.58
C SER A 273 -11.06 -0.38 -8.80
N SER A 274 -10.12 0.00 -7.95
CA SER A 274 -10.20 1.23 -7.14
C SER A 274 -8.97 2.09 -7.34
N PHE A 275 -9.10 3.41 -7.18
CA PHE A 275 -7.94 4.30 -7.28
C PHE A 275 -6.85 3.91 -6.29
N HIS A 276 -7.24 3.55 -5.06
CA HIS A 276 -6.34 3.18 -3.97
C HIS A 276 -5.44 1.99 -4.33
N ALA A 277 -6.02 0.87 -4.78
CA ALA A 277 -5.24 -0.32 -5.12
C ALA A 277 -4.51 -0.12 -6.47
N THR A 278 -5.15 0.52 -7.45
CA THR A 278 -4.53 0.74 -8.76
C THR A 278 -3.30 1.62 -8.68
N ILE A 279 -3.31 2.72 -7.91
CA ILE A 279 -2.14 3.62 -7.85
C ILE A 279 -0.95 2.98 -7.14
N GLN A 280 -1.19 2.10 -6.16
CA GLN A 280 -0.14 1.28 -5.56
C GLN A 280 0.47 0.31 -6.58
N GLY A 281 -0.37 -0.33 -7.41
CA GLY A 281 0.07 -1.19 -8.50
C GLY A 281 0.89 -0.43 -9.55
N VAL A 282 0.43 0.74 -9.98
CA VAL A 282 1.13 1.63 -10.92
C VAL A 282 2.51 2.00 -10.39
N TRP A 283 2.60 2.44 -9.13
CA TRP A 283 3.89 2.81 -8.53
C TRP A 283 4.80 1.59 -8.35
N LEU A 284 4.27 0.43 -7.96
CA LEU A 284 5.04 -0.80 -7.87
C LEU A 284 5.62 -1.20 -9.25
N MET A 285 4.81 -1.18 -10.31
CA MET A 285 5.29 -1.52 -11.65
C MET A 285 6.31 -0.50 -12.18
N ALA A 286 6.11 0.80 -11.90
CA ALA A 286 7.06 1.84 -12.22
C ALA A 286 8.43 1.60 -11.55
N LEU A 287 8.44 1.23 -10.27
CA LEU A 287 9.67 0.87 -9.57
C LEU A 287 10.32 -0.39 -10.13
N LEU A 288 9.55 -1.45 -10.40
CA LEU A 288 10.07 -2.72 -10.92
C LEU A 288 10.71 -2.57 -12.30
N LYS A 289 10.19 -1.65 -13.13
CA LYS A 289 10.80 -1.32 -14.42
C LYS A 289 12.23 -0.81 -14.28
N ASN A 290 12.50 0.00 -13.25
CA ASN A 290 13.82 0.61 -13.01
C ASN A 290 14.69 -0.21 -12.04
N LYS A 291 14.07 -1.03 -11.19
CA LYS A 291 14.67 -1.82 -10.10
C LYS A 291 14.16 -3.26 -10.17
N PRO A 292 14.59 -4.05 -11.17
CA PRO A 292 14.16 -5.45 -11.29
C PRO A 292 14.64 -6.28 -10.09
N LEU A 293 13.90 -7.34 -9.78
CA LEU A 293 14.20 -8.29 -8.69
C LEU A 293 15.45 -9.14 -8.98
#